data_AF-A0A2K0TBC2-F1
#
_entry.id   AF-A0A2K0TBC2-F1
#
_cell.length_a   1.000
_cell.length_b   1.000
_cell.length_c   1.000
_cell.angle_alpha   90.00
_cell.angle_beta   90.00
_cell.angle_gamma   90.00
#
_symmetry.space_group_name_H-M   'P 1'
#
loop_
_entity.id
_entity.type
_entity.pdbx_description
1 polymer ?
#
loop_
_entity_poly.entity_id
_entity_poly.type
_entity_poly.pdbx_seq_one_letter_code
_entity_poly.pdbx_strand_id
1 'polypeptide(L)'
;MGYTRTNAKDIISAGFDPKKTFIFSDYEFMGGAFYRNISRFSKRVTFNVAKAVFGFDGSSNIGKIHFPSIQGATSFATSFPHIFGEDEKKTAKIPCLIPCAIDQDPYFRLTRDCAVSLKYAKPSLVHMRFLDALQGPGSKMSASDDTSAIFMKDTAKEIKNKVNKYAFSGGRETVEEHREKGGNPDVDVAYQYLQFFLEDDEELAKIRAEYSSGKLLTGELKAICIAKLQEYVGAFQDRRAKVTDEIVKDFMAIRPLEWQGNPKVPRADLVVPVVKADEAAADGSAEGGEKMTKNQLKKLLKEQQIAAKKAEKAKQKEETK
;
A
#
# COMPACT_ATOMS: atom_id res chain seq x y z
N MET A 1 -16.14 2.62 -20.65
CA MET A 1 -15.49 3.90 -20.28
C MET A 1 -16.17 4.64 -19.12
N GLY A 2 -17.45 4.39 -18.79
CA GLY A 2 -18.15 5.12 -17.70
C GLY A 2 -17.54 4.95 -16.30
N TYR A 3 -17.22 3.71 -15.88
CA TYR A 3 -16.71 3.47 -14.52
C TYR A 3 -15.36 4.13 -14.23
N THR A 4 -14.45 4.15 -15.20
CA THR A 4 -13.10 4.73 -15.01
C THR A 4 -13.18 6.21 -14.64
N ARG A 5 -13.96 7.00 -15.38
CA ARG A 5 -14.09 8.44 -15.11
C ARG A 5 -14.83 8.71 -13.80
N THR A 6 -15.85 7.93 -13.49
CA THR A 6 -16.56 8.04 -12.20
C THR A 6 -15.64 7.73 -11.03
N ASN A 7 -14.87 6.64 -11.09
CA ASN A 7 -13.92 6.27 -10.05
C ASN A 7 -12.75 7.27 -9.96
N ALA A 8 -12.32 7.86 -11.09
CA ALA A 8 -11.33 8.93 -11.08
C ALA A 8 -11.83 10.14 -10.27
N LYS A 9 -13.12 10.50 -10.37
CA LYS A 9 -13.71 11.54 -9.51
C LYS A 9 -13.62 11.16 -8.04
N ASP A 10 -13.92 9.91 -7.70
CA ASP A 10 -13.84 9.42 -6.32
C ASP A 10 -12.40 9.51 -5.77
N ILE A 11 -11.41 9.10 -6.57
CA ILE A 11 -9.98 9.18 -6.21
C ILE A 11 -9.55 10.63 -6.03
N ILE A 12 -9.88 11.53 -6.96
CA ILE A 12 -9.55 12.95 -6.88
C ILE A 12 -10.16 13.59 -5.61
N SER A 13 -11.35 13.13 -5.21
CA SER A 13 -12.06 13.61 -4.02
C SER A 13 -11.35 13.26 -2.71
N ALA A 14 -10.34 12.39 -2.73
CA ALA A 14 -9.45 12.17 -1.59
C ALA A 14 -8.48 13.36 -1.36
N GLY A 15 -8.38 14.31 -2.30
CA GLY A 15 -7.60 15.54 -2.15
C GLY A 15 -6.18 15.48 -2.71
N PHE A 16 -5.95 14.68 -3.76
CA PHE A 16 -4.66 14.65 -4.45
C PHE A 16 -4.33 15.98 -5.13
N ASP A 17 -3.04 16.32 -5.17
CA ASP A 17 -2.54 17.50 -5.87
C ASP A 17 -2.34 17.17 -7.36
N PRO A 18 -3.08 17.79 -8.30
CA PRO A 18 -2.91 17.51 -9.71
C PRO A 18 -1.49 17.78 -10.21
N LYS A 19 -0.72 18.66 -9.59
CA LYS A 19 0.68 18.89 -9.99
C LYS A 19 1.57 17.69 -9.73
N LYS A 20 1.21 16.82 -8.80
CA LYS A 20 2.00 15.67 -8.34
C LYS A 20 1.33 14.33 -8.65
N THR A 21 0.18 14.33 -9.31
CA THR A 21 -0.63 13.12 -9.47
C THR A 21 -1.05 12.93 -10.92
N PHE A 22 -0.76 11.75 -11.43
CA PHE A 22 -1.20 11.26 -12.72
C PHE A 22 -2.10 10.04 -12.50
N ILE A 23 -3.35 10.12 -12.95
CA ILE A 23 -4.32 9.02 -12.92
C ILE A 23 -4.49 8.56 -14.36
N PHE A 24 -4.50 7.27 -14.65
CA PHE A 24 -4.65 6.82 -16.04
C PHE A 24 -5.58 5.63 -16.15
N SER A 25 -6.23 5.54 -17.32
CA SER A 25 -6.92 4.33 -17.75
C SER A 25 -5.93 3.42 -18.45
N ASP A 26 -5.91 2.14 -18.11
CA ASP A 26 -5.10 1.16 -18.85
C ASP A 26 -5.42 1.20 -20.35
N TYR A 27 -6.69 1.33 -20.73
CA TYR A 27 -7.10 1.39 -22.14
C TYR A 27 -6.63 2.66 -22.84
N GLU A 28 -6.65 3.81 -22.18
CA GLU A 28 -6.28 5.10 -22.80
C GLU A 28 -4.76 5.34 -22.79
N PHE A 29 -4.04 4.77 -21.83
CA PHE A 29 -2.59 4.95 -21.68
C PHE A 29 -1.75 3.83 -22.32
N MET A 30 -2.38 2.73 -22.75
CA MET A 30 -1.67 1.62 -23.37
C MET A 30 -0.86 2.05 -24.61
N GLY A 31 0.43 1.69 -24.63
CA GLY A 31 1.31 1.95 -25.76
C GLY A 31 2.69 2.42 -25.31
N GLY A 32 3.51 2.85 -26.28
CA GLY A 32 4.80 3.49 -26.02
C GLY A 32 5.69 2.72 -25.03
N ALA A 33 6.24 3.45 -24.06
CA ALA A 33 7.14 2.88 -23.04
C ALA A 33 6.41 1.92 -22.07
N PHE A 34 5.15 2.19 -21.76
CA PHE A 34 4.34 1.32 -20.90
C PHE A 34 4.18 -0.07 -21.52
N TYR A 35 3.79 -0.15 -22.81
CA TYR A 35 3.66 -1.45 -23.50
C TYR A 35 4.99 -2.18 -23.65
N ARG A 36 6.10 -1.46 -23.86
CA ARG A 36 7.45 -2.07 -23.86
C ARG A 36 7.74 -2.77 -22.54
N ASN A 37 7.39 -2.16 -21.40
CA ASN A 37 7.55 -2.79 -20.09
C ASN A 37 6.59 -3.96 -19.87
N ILE A 38 5.34 -3.87 -20.34
CA ILE A 38 4.39 -4.99 -20.30
C ILE A 38 4.95 -6.21 -21.05
N SER A 39 5.45 -6.02 -22.26
CA SER A 39 6.05 -7.09 -23.08
C SER A 39 7.32 -7.67 -22.42
N ARG A 40 8.17 -6.80 -21.86
CA ARG A 40 9.36 -7.20 -21.11
C ARG A 40 8.99 -8.02 -19.87
N PHE A 41 7.93 -7.63 -19.14
CA PHE A 41 7.42 -8.34 -17.98
C PHE A 41 6.83 -9.69 -18.38
N SER A 42 5.94 -9.73 -19.37
CA SER A 42 5.26 -10.94 -19.81
C SER A 42 6.23 -12.01 -20.31
N LYS A 43 7.34 -11.62 -20.95
CA LYS A 43 8.40 -12.55 -21.36
C LYS A 43 9.08 -13.28 -20.17
N ARG A 44 8.97 -12.75 -18.95
CA ARG A 44 9.62 -13.27 -17.74
C ARG A 44 8.69 -14.11 -16.87
N VAL A 45 7.39 -14.10 -17.15
CA VAL A 45 6.39 -14.83 -16.38
C VAL A 45 5.91 -16.00 -17.20
N THR A 46 6.25 -17.21 -16.76
CA THR A 46 5.73 -18.43 -17.39
C THR A 46 4.29 -18.68 -16.93
N PHE A 47 3.54 -19.45 -17.71
CA PHE A 47 2.19 -19.85 -17.31
C PHE A 47 2.18 -20.63 -15.98
N ASN A 48 3.21 -21.45 -15.72
CA ASN A 48 3.33 -22.16 -14.45
C ASN A 48 3.47 -21.21 -13.26
N VAL A 49 4.19 -20.10 -13.41
CA VAL A 49 4.27 -19.05 -12.37
C VAL A 49 2.91 -18.38 -12.19
N ALA A 50 2.24 -18.01 -13.29
CA ALA A 50 0.92 -17.39 -13.22
C ALA A 50 -0.12 -18.31 -12.53
N LYS A 51 -0.10 -19.62 -12.81
CA LYS A 51 -0.90 -20.64 -12.14
C LYS A 51 -0.59 -20.75 -10.65
N ALA A 52 0.70 -20.82 -10.29
CA ALA A 52 1.11 -20.96 -8.89
C ALA A 52 0.79 -19.73 -8.03
N VAL A 53 0.89 -18.52 -8.61
CA VAL A 53 0.70 -17.26 -7.88
C VAL A 53 -0.75 -16.83 -7.82
N PHE A 54 -1.50 -16.97 -8.93
CA PHE A 54 -2.86 -16.42 -9.07
C PHE A 54 -3.94 -17.49 -9.21
N GLY A 55 -3.59 -18.77 -9.21
CA GLY A 55 -4.55 -19.88 -9.33
C GLY A 55 -5.16 -20.04 -10.72
N PHE A 56 -4.59 -19.43 -11.76
CA PHE A 56 -5.09 -19.58 -13.13
C PHE A 56 -4.89 -21.01 -13.66
N ASP A 57 -5.78 -21.43 -14.53
CA ASP A 57 -5.78 -22.76 -15.14
C ASP A 57 -6.14 -22.70 -16.63
N GLY A 58 -6.31 -23.88 -17.26
CA GLY A 58 -6.65 -23.98 -18.68
C GLY A 58 -8.04 -23.44 -19.04
N SER A 59 -8.91 -23.14 -18.05
CA SER A 59 -10.21 -22.49 -18.27
C SER A 59 -10.12 -20.96 -18.20
N SER A 60 -9.03 -20.43 -17.64
CA SER A 60 -8.79 -18.99 -17.54
C SER A 60 -8.44 -18.40 -18.91
N ASN A 61 -9.12 -17.34 -19.32
CA ASN A 61 -8.82 -16.69 -20.59
C ASN A 61 -7.41 -16.06 -20.59
N ILE A 62 -6.83 -15.93 -21.78
CA ILE A 62 -5.46 -15.41 -21.97
C ILE A 62 -5.28 -13.99 -21.44
N GLY A 63 -6.34 -13.19 -21.41
CA GLY A 63 -6.33 -11.82 -20.87
C GLY A 63 -6.10 -11.83 -19.36
N LYS A 64 -6.82 -12.67 -18.61
CA LYS A 64 -6.63 -12.85 -17.16
C LYS A 64 -5.21 -13.30 -16.82
N ILE A 65 -4.70 -14.27 -17.59
CA ILE A 65 -3.33 -14.80 -17.41
C ILE A 65 -2.28 -13.72 -17.70
N HIS A 66 -2.52 -12.85 -18.68
CA HIS A 66 -1.59 -11.80 -19.08
C HIS A 66 -1.61 -10.57 -18.16
N PHE A 67 -2.77 -10.24 -17.57
CA PHE A 67 -3.02 -9.02 -16.80
C PHE A 67 -1.98 -8.70 -15.70
N PRO A 68 -1.39 -9.67 -14.96
CA PRO A 68 -0.32 -9.37 -14.01
C PRO A 68 0.85 -8.58 -14.62
N SER A 69 1.09 -8.72 -15.93
CA SER A 69 2.12 -7.97 -16.65
C SER A 69 1.77 -6.48 -16.79
N ILE A 70 0.47 -6.17 -16.93
CA ILE A 70 -0.04 -4.80 -17.01
C ILE A 70 0.12 -4.13 -15.65
N GLN A 71 -0.41 -4.75 -14.59
CA GLN A 71 -0.30 -4.24 -13.22
C GLN A 71 1.17 -4.08 -12.78
N GLY A 72 2.01 -5.09 -13.02
CA GLY A 72 3.42 -5.05 -12.63
C GLY A 72 4.23 -4.01 -13.39
N ALA A 73 3.95 -3.75 -14.67
CA ALA A 73 4.65 -2.74 -15.45
C ALA A 73 4.44 -1.31 -14.93
N THR A 74 3.33 -1.03 -14.23
CA THR A 74 3.10 0.28 -13.60
C THR A 74 4.05 0.56 -12.43
N SER A 75 4.75 -0.45 -11.91
CA SER A 75 5.74 -0.30 -10.83
C SER A 75 7.09 0.23 -11.30
N PHE A 76 7.31 0.37 -12.62
CA PHE A 76 8.59 0.80 -13.18
C PHE A 76 8.48 2.22 -13.73
N ALA A 77 9.36 3.12 -13.26
CA ALA A 77 9.40 4.51 -13.72
C ALA A 77 9.62 4.63 -15.24
N THR A 78 10.29 3.66 -15.87
CA THR A 78 10.46 3.58 -17.33
C THR A 78 9.13 3.48 -18.09
N SER A 79 8.01 3.14 -17.43
CA SER A 79 6.66 3.16 -18.05
C SER A 79 6.11 4.58 -18.23
N PHE A 80 6.67 5.58 -17.53
CA PHE A 80 6.17 6.96 -17.51
C PHE A 80 7.29 7.97 -17.85
N PRO A 81 7.83 7.95 -19.09
CA PRO A 81 8.94 8.82 -19.48
C PRO A 81 8.59 10.31 -19.42
N HIS A 82 7.32 10.66 -19.61
CA HIS A 82 6.83 12.04 -19.45
C HIS A 82 6.92 12.57 -18.01
N ILE A 83 7.03 11.68 -17.01
CA ILE A 83 7.18 12.03 -15.59
C ILE A 83 8.64 11.92 -15.16
N PHE A 84 9.31 10.82 -15.52
CA PHE A 84 10.61 10.45 -14.95
C PHE A 84 11.79 10.67 -15.89
N GLY A 85 11.55 10.98 -17.17
CA GLY A 85 12.56 11.17 -18.21
C GLY A 85 12.71 9.98 -19.16
N GLU A 86 13.41 10.19 -20.27
CA GLU A 86 13.54 9.21 -21.36
C GLU A 86 14.78 8.30 -21.22
N ASP A 87 15.77 8.69 -20.41
CA ASP A 87 16.97 7.88 -20.18
C ASP A 87 16.64 6.64 -19.35
N GLU A 88 16.38 5.51 -20.03
CA GLU A 88 16.06 4.23 -19.38
C GLU A 88 17.13 3.76 -18.39
N LYS A 89 18.42 4.10 -18.58
CA LYS A 89 19.48 3.67 -17.65
C LYS A 89 19.33 4.35 -16.29
N LYS A 90 18.94 5.62 -16.29
CA LYS A 90 18.69 6.40 -15.06
C LYS A 90 17.31 6.08 -14.48
N THR A 91 16.27 6.12 -15.30
CA THR A 91 14.89 5.93 -14.85
C THR A 91 14.62 4.52 -14.33
N ALA A 92 15.27 3.49 -14.87
CA ALA A 92 15.19 2.12 -14.36
C ALA A 92 15.64 1.98 -12.89
N LYS A 93 16.41 2.94 -12.36
CA LYS A 93 16.90 2.93 -10.98
C LYS A 93 16.03 3.68 -10.00
N ILE A 94 14.99 4.38 -10.48
CA ILE A 94 14.03 5.09 -9.62
C ILE A 94 13.11 4.04 -8.99
N PRO A 95 13.12 3.89 -7.64
CA PRO A 95 12.23 2.95 -6.97
C PRO A 95 10.80 3.50 -6.92
N CYS A 96 9.83 2.58 -6.79
CA CYS A 96 8.43 2.89 -6.53
C CYS A 96 8.07 2.46 -5.10
N LEU A 97 7.21 3.24 -4.43
CA LEU A 97 6.56 2.84 -3.18
C LEU A 97 5.08 2.57 -3.48
N ILE A 98 4.59 1.40 -3.08
CA ILE A 98 3.24 0.93 -3.37
C ILE A 98 2.48 0.69 -2.05
N PRO A 99 1.62 1.62 -1.63
CA PRO A 99 0.64 1.39 -0.58
C PRO A 99 -0.50 0.53 -1.14
N CYS A 100 -0.76 -0.63 -0.55
CA CYS A 100 -1.84 -1.50 -1.00
C CYS A 100 -2.36 -2.41 0.14
N ALA A 101 -3.53 -2.99 -0.05
CA ALA A 101 -4.00 -4.06 0.82
C ALA A 101 -3.18 -5.34 0.56
N ILE A 102 -3.15 -6.23 1.55
CA ILE A 102 -2.28 -7.42 1.54
C ILE A 102 -2.64 -8.43 0.42
N ASP A 103 -3.86 -8.41 -0.11
CA ASP A 103 -4.27 -9.29 -1.22
C ASP A 103 -3.63 -8.93 -2.57
N GLN A 104 -3.04 -7.73 -2.68
CA GLN A 104 -2.29 -7.30 -3.87
C GLN A 104 -0.83 -7.77 -3.85
N ASP A 105 -0.31 -8.22 -2.70
CA ASP A 105 1.07 -8.67 -2.54
C ASP A 105 1.52 -9.73 -3.57
N PRO A 106 0.69 -10.71 -4.00
CA PRO A 106 1.07 -11.67 -5.04
C PRO A 106 1.52 -11.00 -6.36
N TYR A 107 0.86 -9.91 -6.79
CA TYR A 107 1.26 -9.15 -7.98
C TYR A 107 2.64 -8.51 -7.80
N PHE A 108 2.88 -7.90 -6.65
CA PHE A 108 4.10 -7.12 -6.44
C PHE A 108 5.29 -7.99 -6.03
N ARG A 109 5.07 -9.16 -5.42
CA ARG A 109 6.09 -10.19 -5.26
C ARG A 109 6.61 -10.65 -6.61
N LEU A 110 5.73 -11.02 -7.53
CA LEU A 110 6.09 -11.37 -8.90
C LEU A 110 6.81 -10.22 -9.62
N THR A 111 6.34 -8.99 -9.40
CA THR A 111 6.95 -7.77 -9.96
C THR A 111 8.38 -7.55 -9.46
N ARG A 112 8.63 -7.79 -8.17
CA ARG A 112 9.98 -7.67 -7.58
C ARG A 112 10.96 -8.69 -8.15
N ASP A 113 10.50 -9.89 -8.51
CA ASP A 113 11.33 -10.90 -9.18
C ASP A 113 11.63 -10.49 -10.63
N CYS A 114 10.61 -10.00 -11.34
CA CYS A 114 10.78 -9.47 -12.70
C CYS A 114 11.76 -8.28 -12.73
N ALA A 115 11.70 -7.39 -11.72
CA ALA A 115 12.58 -6.24 -11.60
C ALA A 115 14.07 -6.64 -11.56
N VAL A 116 14.42 -7.74 -10.86
CA VAL A 116 15.82 -8.23 -10.81
C VAL A 116 16.29 -8.62 -12.19
N SER A 117 15.50 -9.40 -12.93
CA SER A 117 15.82 -9.85 -14.28
C SER A 117 15.93 -8.68 -15.27
N LEU A 118 15.15 -7.63 -15.06
CA LEU A 118 15.22 -6.39 -15.84
C LEU A 118 16.36 -5.45 -15.44
N LYS A 119 17.05 -5.74 -14.33
CA LYS A 119 18.01 -4.83 -13.68
C LYS A 119 17.37 -3.50 -13.26
N TYR A 120 16.08 -3.52 -12.93
CA TYR A 120 15.30 -2.37 -12.46
C TYR A 120 15.29 -2.31 -10.93
N ALA A 121 14.98 -1.15 -10.38
CA ALA A 121 14.72 -0.99 -8.95
C ALA A 121 13.49 -1.83 -8.54
N LYS A 122 13.59 -2.54 -7.42
CA LYS A 122 12.45 -3.26 -6.86
C LYS A 122 11.47 -2.27 -6.26
N PRO A 123 10.14 -2.43 -6.46
CA PRO A 123 9.18 -1.65 -5.71
C PRO A 123 9.21 -2.02 -4.22
N SER A 124 9.02 -1.02 -3.37
CA SER A 124 8.78 -1.13 -1.93
C SER A 124 7.27 -1.18 -1.68
N LEU A 125 6.85 -1.87 -0.64
CA LEU A 125 5.44 -2.12 -0.33
C LEU A 125 5.12 -1.66 1.10
N VAL A 126 3.95 -1.06 1.27
CA VAL A 126 3.33 -0.82 2.58
C VAL A 126 1.97 -1.49 2.56
N HIS A 127 1.81 -2.50 3.42
CA HIS A 127 0.58 -3.29 3.48
C HIS A 127 -0.38 -2.71 4.51
N MET A 128 -1.57 -2.34 4.05
CA MET A 128 -2.67 -1.91 4.93
C MET A 128 -3.55 -3.11 5.31
N ARG A 129 -4.06 -3.09 6.55
CA ARG A 129 -5.08 -4.04 7.00
C ARG A 129 -6.39 -3.79 6.26
N PHE A 130 -7.20 -4.83 6.09
CA PHE A 130 -8.54 -4.67 5.55
C PHE A 130 -9.43 -3.94 6.56
N LEU A 131 -10.33 -3.12 6.05
CA LEU A 131 -11.49 -2.67 6.79
C LEU A 131 -12.50 -3.83 6.77
N ASP A 132 -12.99 -4.24 7.94
CA ASP A 132 -13.94 -5.35 8.04
C ASP A 132 -15.28 -5.00 7.35
N ALA A 133 -15.98 -6.00 6.84
CA ALA A 133 -17.36 -5.79 6.40
C ALA A 133 -18.28 -5.55 7.60
N LEU A 134 -19.46 -4.98 7.33
CA LEU A 134 -20.44 -4.72 8.38
C LEU A 134 -20.80 -6.01 9.16
N GLN A 135 -20.82 -7.16 8.50
CA GLN A 135 -21.15 -8.45 9.13
C GLN A 135 -20.09 -8.96 10.13
N GLY A 136 -18.92 -8.34 10.23
CA GLY A 136 -17.92 -8.65 11.26
C GLY A 136 -16.64 -9.31 10.74
N PRO A 137 -15.75 -9.71 11.67
CA PRO A 137 -14.42 -10.21 11.35
C PRO A 137 -14.44 -11.41 10.41
N GLY A 138 -13.57 -11.39 9.40
CA GLY A 138 -13.44 -12.48 8.40
C GLY A 138 -14.42 -12.37 7.22
N SER A 139 -15.37 -11.43 7.26
CA SER A 139 -16.20 -11.09 6.11
C SER A 139 -15.55 -9.98 5.27
N LYS A 140 -15.71 -10.05 3.94
CA LYS A 140 -15.18 -9.03 3.00
C LYS A 140 -16.30 -8.11 2.56
N MET A 141 -16.04 -6.79 2.57
CA MET A 141 -16.94 -5.82 1.94
C MET A 141 -17.08 -6.13 0.45
N SER A 142 -18.30 -6.10 -0.06
CA SER A 142 -18.58 -6.25 -1.48
C SER A 142 -19.51 -5.16 -1.98
N ALA A 143 -19.13 -4.52 -3.09
CA ALA A 143 -20.02 -3.58 -3.78
C ALA A 143 -21.29 -4.25 -4.35
N SER A 144 -21.30 -5.58 -4.45
CA SER A 144 -22.49 -6.35 -4.86
C SER A 144 -23.47 -6.63 -3.72
N ASP A 145 -23.08 -6.38 -2.47
CA ASP A 145 -23.94 -6.54 -1.29
C ASP A 145 -24.05 -5.21 -0.56
N ASP A 146 -25.18 -4.53 -0.75
CA ASP A 146 -25.45 -3.22 -0.16
C ASP A 146 -25.47 -3.23 1.37
N THR A 147 -25.72 -4.40 1.98
CA THR A 147 -25.73 -4.56 3.43
C THR A 147 -24.34 -4.81 4.01
N SER A 148 -23.34 -5.09 3.17
CA SER A 148 -21.98 -5.43 3.61
C SER A 148 -21.05 -4.25 3.82
N ALA A 149 -21.37 -3.09 3.24
CA ALA A 149 -20.48 -1.95 3.18
C ALA A 149 -21.20 -0.62 3.33
N ILE A 150 -20.46 0.37 3.86
CA ILE A 150 -20.82 1.78 3.75
C ILE A 150 -20.22 2.31 2.46
N PHE A 151 -21.07 2.82 1.56
CA PHE A 151 -20.59 3.42 0.32
C PHE A 151 -20.37 4.92 0.48
N MET A 152 -19.41 5.47 -0.27
CA MET A 152 -19.14 6.90 -0.29
C MET A 152 -20.28 7.75 -0.88
N LYS A 153 -21.29 7.10 -1.47
CA LYS A 153 -22.53 7.72 -1.96
C LYS A 153 -23.70 7.60 -0.96
N ASP A 154 -23.53 6.87 0.13
CA ASP A 154 -24.60 6.68 1.10
C ASP A 154 -24.94 8.02 1.76
N THR A 155 -26.23 8.26 1.94
CA THR A 155 -26.75 9.40 2.70
C THR A 155 -26.50 9.21 4.19
N ALA A 156 -26.53 10.31 4.96
CA ALA A 156 -26.39 10.24 6.41
C ALA A 156 -27.39 9.25 7.07
N LYS A 157 -28.62 9.16 6.53
CA LYS A 157 -29.65 8.23 7.00
C LYS A 157 -29.29 6.77 6.67
N GLU A 158 -28.77 6.50 5.48
CA GLU A 158 -28.32 5.15 5.08
C GLU A 158 -27.14 4.69 5.92
N ILE A 159 -26.14 5.55 6.15
CA ILE A 159 -25.00 5.26 7.04
C ILE A 159 -25.51 4.85 8.44
N LYS A 160 -26.38 5.68 9.03
CA LYS A 160 -26.99 5.40 10.34
C LYS A 160 -27.72 4.05 10.36
N ASN A 161 -28.52 3.78 9.33
CA ASN A 161 -29.30 2.53 9.25
C ASN A 161 -28.40 1.31 9.09
N LYS A 162 -27.39 1.39 8.22
CA LYS A 162 -26.47 0.29 7.95
C LYS A 162 -25.63 -0.06 9.18
N VAL A 163 -25.06 0.95 9.87
CA VAL A 163 -24.31 0.72 11.10
C VAL A 163 -25.19 0.13 12.21
N ASN A 164 -26.40 0.67 12.40
CA ASN A 164 -27.29 0.15 13.44
C ASN A 164 -27.75 -1.28 13.18
N LYS A 165 -28.15 -1.60 11.95
CA LYS A 165 -28.76 -2.90 11.61
C LYS A 165 -27.75 -3.99 11.28
N TYR A 166 -26.67 -3.66 10.59
CA TYR A 166 -25.78 -4.66 9.99
C TYR A 166 -24.40 -4.72 10.63
N ALA A 167 -23.92 -3.64 11.28
CA ALA A 167 -22.61 -3.67 11.93
C ALA A 167 -22.63 -4.67 13.11
N PHE A 168 -21.78 -5.68 13.01
CA PHE A 168 -21.59 -6.69 14.04
C PHE A 168 -21.11 -6.03 15.34
N SER A 169 -21.73 -6.46 16.44
CA SER A 169 -21.48 -5.96 17.79
C SER A 169 -20.59 -6.94 18.54
N GLY A 170 -19.52 -6.43 19.15
CA GLY A 170 -18.73 -7.15 20.15
C GLY A 170 -19.32 -7.06 21.57
N GLY A 171 -20.47 -6.41 21.74
CA GLY A 171 -21.18 -6.27 23.00
C GLY A 171 -21.92 -7.54 23.45
N ARG A 172 -22.79 -7.38 24.45
CA ARG A 172 -23.60 -8.47 25.02
C ARG A 172 -25.06 -8.31 24.60
N GLU A 173 -25.85 -9.37 24.76
CA GLU A 173 -27.27 -9.36 24.35
C GLU A 173 -28.11 -8.42 25.22
N THR A 174 -27.79 -8.36 26.52
CA THR A 174 -28.51 -7.51 27.49
C THR A 174 -27.62 -6.40 28.03
N VAL A 175 -28.26 -5.31 28.47
CA VAL A 175 -27.56 -4.16 29.07
C VAL A 175 -26.89 -4.58 30.37
N GLU A 176 -27.56 -5.41 31.17
CA GLU A 176 -27.05 -5.90 32.46
C GLU A 176 -25.76 -6.70 32.25
N GLU A 177 -25.76 -7.65 31.32
CA GLU A 177 -24.57 -8.45 31.02
C GLU A 177 -23.45 -7.57 30.44
N HIS A 178 -23.80 -6.59 29.60
CA HIS A 178 -22.81 -5.66 29.05
C HIS A 178 -22.16 -4.79 30.14
N ARG A 179 -22.95 -4.32 31.11
CA ARG A 179 -22.46 -3.54 32.25
C ARG A 179 -21.57 -4.37 33.17
N GLU A 180 -21.88 -5.66 33.34
CA GLU A 180 -21.11 -6.57 34.20
C GLU A 180 -19.81 -7.06 33.53
N LYS A 181 -19.88 -7.47 32.25
CA LYS A 181 -18.79 -8.20 31.56
C LYS A 181 -18.09 -7.39 30.47
N GLY A 182 -18.62 -6.22 30.11
CA GLY A 182 -18.11 -5.38 29.03
C GLY A 182 -18.30 -5.96 27.62
N GLY A 183 -17.95 -5.12 26.64
CA GLY A 183 -17.87 -5.48 25.23
C GLY A 183 -16.44 -5.82 24.77
N ASN A 184 -16.32 -6.57 23.68
CA ASN A 184 -15.06 -6.89 23.04
C ASN A 184 -14.80 -5.94 21.83
N PRO A 185 -13.96 -4.91 21.98
CA PRO A 185 -13.66 -3.97 20.88
C PRO A 185 -12.90 -4.64 19.73
N ASP A 186 -12.18 -5.74 19.96
CA ASP A 186 -11.34 -6.37 18.93
C ASP A 186 -12.16 -7.07 17.84
N VAL A 187 -13.45 -7.33 18.10
CA VAL A 187 -14.39 -7.91 17.12
C VAL A 187 -15.53 -6.96 16.76
N ASP A 188 -15.65 -5.82 17.43
CA ASP A 188 -16.75 -4.87 17.21
C ASP A 188 -16.48 -3.97 15.99
N VAL A 189 -17.34 -4.06 14.98
CA VAL A 189 -17.12 -3.35 13.71
C VAL A 189 -17.16 -1.83 13.88
N ALA A 190 -17.99 -1.30 14.78
CA ALA A 190 -18.06 0.14 15.00
C ALA A 190 -16.75 0.66 15.61
N TYR A 191 -16.18 -0.09 16.56
CA TYR A 191 -14.85 0.21 17.10
C TYR A 191 -13.74 0.02 16.05
N GLN A 192 -13.80 -1.04 15.24
CA GLN A 192 -12.84 -1.23 14.14
C GLN A 192 -12.85 -0.04 13.18
N TYR A 193 -14.00 0.49 12.81
CA TYR A 193 -14.10 1.65 11.91
C TYR A 193 -13.53 2.91 12.56
N LEU A 194 -13.76 3.12 13.85
CA LEU A 194 -13.19 4.26 14.57
C LEU A 194 -11.66 4.26 14.54
N GLN A 195 -10.98 3.11 14.55
CA GLN A 195 -9.51 3.06 14.41
C GLN A 195 -9.00 3.61 13.07
N PHE A 196 -9.85 3.72 12.04
CA PHE A 196 -9.48 4.29 10.74
C PHE A 196 -9.89 5.77 10.58
N PHE A 197 -10.99 6.17 11.21
CA PHE A 197 -11.62 7.48 10.95
C PHE A 197 -11.56 8.45 12.13
N LEU A 198 -11.19 7.98 13.33
CA LEU A 198 -10.95 8.84 14.49
C LEU A 198 -9.45 9.09 14.62
N GLU A 199 -9.03 10.36 14.48
CA GLU A 199 -7.62 10.76 14.51
C GLU A 199 -7.06 11.01 15.92
N ASP A 200 -7.92 11.04 16.95
CA ASP A 200 -7.53 11.28 18.34
C ASP A 200 -7.23 9.95 19.05
N ASP A 201 -5.95 9.66 19.26
CA ASP A 201 -5.47 8.45 19.94
C ASP A 201 -5.95 8.36 21.40
N GLU A 202 -6.07 9.49 22.11
CA GLU A 202 -6.53 9.51 23.51
C GLU A 202 -8.03 9.21 23.59
N GLU A 203 -8.82 9.80 22.69
CA GLU A 203 -10.25 9.52 22.58
C GLU A 203 -10.50 8.06 22.20
N LEU A 204 -9.76 7.53 21.23
CA LEU A 204 -9.86 6.13 20.81
C LEU A 204 -9.51 5.16 21.96
N ALA A 205 -8.44 5.44 22.70
CA ALA A 205 -8.04 4.66 23.88
C ALA A 205 -9.09 4.71 24.99
N LYS A 206 -9.69 5.88 25.22
CA LYS A 206 -10.80 6.05 26.17
C LYS A 206 -12.02 5.22 25.75
N ILE A 207 -12.44 5.31 24.48
CA ILE A 207 -13.57 4.53 23.94
C ILE A 207 -13.32 3.03 24.14
N ARG A 208 -12.10 2.55 23.86
CA ARG A 208 -11.71 1.15 24.08
C ARG A 208 -11.90 0.74 25.54
N ALA A 209 -11.37 1.53 26.48
CA ALA A 209 -11.45 1.25 27.91
C ALA A 209 -12.89 1.28 28.44
N GLU A 210 -13.68 2.28 28.03
CA GLU A 210 -15.08 2.40 28.46
C GLU A 210 -15.96 1.29 27.89
N TYR A 211 -15.72 0.85 26.65
CA TYR A 211 -16.44 -0.27 26.05
C TYR A 211 -16.07 -1.62 26.69
N SER A 212 -14.77 -1.86 26.92
CA SER A 212 -14.30 -3.09 27.57
C SER A 212 -14.70 -3.20 29.04
N SER A 213 -14.94 -2.08 29.73
CA SER A 213 -15.43 -2.09 31.11
C SER A 213 -16.96 -2.14 31.21
N GLY A 214 -17.69 -2.05 30.10
CA GLY A 214 -19.16 -1.98 30.09
C GLY A 214 -19.74 -0.61 30.42
N LYS A 215 -18.89 0.42 30.60
CA LYS A 215 -19.32 1.80 30.83
C LYS A 215 -19.92 2.44 29.59
N LEU A 216 -19.43 2.11 28.40
CA LEU A 216 -20.00 2.52 27.12
C LEU A 216 -20.84 1.37 26.56
N LEU A 217 -22.11 1.62 26.22
CA LEU A 217 -22.96 0.62 25.58
C LEU A 217 -22.72 0.55 24.08
N THR A 218 -23.05 -0.60 23.45
CA THR A 218 -22.93 -0.78 21.99
C THR A 218 -23.69 0.28 21.19
N GLY A 219 -24.88 0.68 21.64
CA GLY A 219 -25.66 1.73 20.96
C GLY A 219 -24.94 3.09 20.98
N GLU A 220 -24.25 3.40 22.07
CA GLU A 220 -23.47 4.65 22.22
C GLU A 220 -22.21 4.59 21.36
N LEU A 221 -21.48 3.46 21.35
CA LEU A 221 -20.35 3.22 20.47
C LEU A 221 -20.73 3.38 18.98
N LYS A 222 -21.85 2.78 18.57
CA LYS A 222 -22.38 2.93 17.20
C LYS A 222 -22.73 4.39 16.89
N ALA A 223 -23.29 5.13 17.84
CA ALA A 223 -23.60 6.55 17.63
C ALA A 223 -22.35 7.39 17.37
N ILE A 224 -21.24 7.15 18.10
CA ILE A 224 -19.95 7.80 17.88
C ILE A 224 -19.42 7.46 16.47
N CYS A 225 -19.44 6.18 16.11
CA CYS A 225 -19.03 5.71 14.78
C CYS A 225 -19.86 6.36 13.66
N ILE A 226 -21.18 6.40 13.80
CA ILE A 226 -22.09 7.02 12.82
C ILE A 226 -21.77 8.49 12.63
N ALA A 227 -21.55 9.23 13.72
CA ALA A 227 -21.21 10.66 13.63
C ALA A 227 -19.91 10.87 12.83
N LYS A 228 -18.87 10.10 13.11
CA LYS A 228 -17.58 10.19 12.40
C LYS A 228 -17.69 9.78 10.93
N LEU A 229 -18.43 8.72 10.62
CA LEU A 229 -18.66 8.31 9.24
C LEU A 229 -19.49 9.33 8.45
N GLN A 230 -20.52 9.92 9.07
CA GLN A 230 -21.33 10.96 8.44
C GLN A 230 -20.50 12.22 8.15
N GLU A 231 -19.65 12.63 9.09
CA GLU A 231 -18.69 13.73 8.91
C GLU A 231 -17.75 13.46 7.74
N TYR A 232 -17.10 12.29 7.73
CA TYR A 232 -16.14 11.91 6.69
C TYR A 232 -16.79 11.78 5.30
N VAL A 233 -17.90 11.06 5.19
CA VAL A 233 -18.60 10.84 3.92
C VAL A 233 -19.21 12.13 3.40
N GLY A 234 -19.79 12.97 4.27
CA GLY A 234 -20.31 14.29 3.88
C GLY A 234 -19.21 15.17 3.29
N ALA A 235 -18.08 15.30 3.99
CA ALA A 235 -16.94 16.07 3.50
C ALA A 235 -16.36 15.51 2.19
N PHE A 236 -16.36 14.18 2.01
CA PHE A 236 -15.98 13.55 0.76
C PHE A 236 -16.94 13.88 -0.39
N GLN A 237 -18.26 13.80 -0.14
CA GLN A 237 -19.29 14.13 -1.14
C GLN A 237 -19.21 15.60 -1.57
N ASP A 238 -18.93 16.51 -0.65
CA ASP A 238 -18.71 17.94 -0.94
C ASP A 238 -17.49 18.17 -1.84
N ARG A 239 -16.38 17.45 -1.60
CA ARG A 239 -15.20 17.50 -2.48
C ARG A 239 -15.53 16.91 -3.84
N ARG A 240 -16.25 15.78 -3.87
CA ARG A 240 -16.64 15.08 -5.10
C ARG A 240 -17.55 15.91 -6.00
N ALA A 241 -18.49 16.66 -5.42
CA ALA A 241 -19.38 17.55 -6.16
C ALA A 241 -18.61 18.66 -6.91
N LYS A 242 -17.40 19.01 -6.45
CA LYS A 242 -16.53 20.01 -7.08
C LYS A 242 -15.63 19.44 -8.18
N VAL A 243 -15.57 18.10 -8.36
CA VAL A 243 -14.74 17.48 -9.38
C VAL A 243 -15.45 17.50 -10.74
N THR A 244 -15.04 18.44 -11.59
CA THR A 244 -15.56 18.57 -12.96
C THR A 244 -14.86 17.60 -13.92
N ASP A 245 -15.40 17.46 -15.13
CA ASP A 245 -14.79 16.59 -16.16
C ASP A 245 -13.45 17.16 -16.67
N GLU A 246 -13.29 18.49 -16.62
CA GLU A 246 -12.02 19.18 -16.90
C GLU A 246 -10.97 18.81 -15.86
N ILE A 247 -11.32 18.81 -14.57
CA ILE A 247 -10.40 18.38 -13.51
C ILE A 247 -10.00 16.92 -13.74
N VAL A 248 -10.95 16.02 -14.03
CA VAL A 248 -10.63 14.62 -14.35
C VAL A 248 -9.68 14.54 -15.56
N LYS A 249 -9.95 15.30 -16.61
CA LYS A 249 -9.10 15.37 -17.79
C LYS A 249 -7.69 15.84 -17.45
N ASP A 250 -7.56 16.84 -16.57
CA ASP A 250 -6.27 17.35 -16.13
C ASP A 250 -5.48 16.28 -15.37
N PHE A 251 -6.09 15.58 -14.42
CA PHE A 251 -5.43 14.45 -13.72
C PHE A 251 -5.00 13.34 -14.68
N MET A 252 -5.79 13.09 -15.74
CA MET A 252 -5.55 12.06 -16.74
C MET A 252 -4.70 12.49 -17.94
N ALA A 253 -4.32 13.76 -18.03
CA ALA A 253 -3.49 14.27 -19.11
C ALA A 253 -2.03 13.82 -18.94
N ILE A 254 -1.44 13.32 -20.02
CA ILE A 254 0.00 12.99 -20.09
C ILE A 254 0.80 14.30 -20.04
N ARG A 255 1.44 14.58 -18.90
CA ARG A 255 2.22 15.81 -18.67
C ARG A 255 3.35 15.58 -17.65
N PRO A 256 4.41 16.41 -17.66
CA PRO A 256 5.37 16.43 -16.57
C PRO A 256 4.68 16.78 -15.24
N LEU A 257 5.10 16.12 -14.16
CA LEU A 257 4.65 16.43 -12.81
C LEU A 257 5.63 17.40 -12.12
N GLU A 258 5.10 18.28 -11.28
CA GLU A 258 5.88 19.22 -10.48
C GLU A 258 6.04 18.68 -9.04
N TRP A 259 7.27 18.33 -8.66
CA TRP A 259 7.57 17.91 -7.30
C TRP A 259 8.77 18.68 -6.75
N GLN A 260 8.52 19.49 -5.72
CA GLN A 260 9.56 20.28 -5.04
C GLN A 260 10.09 19.61 -3.77
N GLY A 261 9.91 18.30 -3.59
CA GLY A 261 10.29 17.65 -2.33
C GLY A 261 9.27 17.89 -1.21
N ASN A 262 9.51 17.26 -0.07
CA ASN A 262 8.80 17.62 1.15
C ASN A 262 9.50 18.85 1.77
N PRO A 263 8.84 20.02 1.85
CA PRO A 263 9.46 21.22 2.43
C PRO A 263 9.81 21.07 3.92
N LYS A 264 9.23 20.07 4.61
CA LYS A 264 9.49 19.75 6.01
C LYS A 264 10.67 18.77 6.20
N VAL A 265 11.23 18.21 5.12
CA VAL A 265 12.40 17.33 5.18
C VAL A 265 13.57 18.04 4.50
N PRO A 266 14.61 18.44 5.25
CA PRO A 266 15.82 19.00 4.66
C PRO A 266 16.36 18.00 3.63
N ARG A 267 16.48 18.43 2.36
CA ARG A 267 16.99 17.59 1.27
C ARG A 267 18.42 17.05 1.50
N ALA A 268 19.12 17.55 2.51
CA ALA A 268 20.48 17.16 2.88
C ALA A 268 20.58 15.71 3.42
N ASP A 269 19.52 15.18 4.03
CA ASP A 269 19.54 13.85 4.68
C ASP A 269 19.04 12.72 3.77
N LEU A 270 18.61 13.05 2.55
CA LEU A 270 18.31 12.05 1.53
C LEU A 270 19.63 11.48 1.02
N VAL A 271 20.08 10.38 1.61
CA VAL A 271 21.10 9.50 1.02
C VAL A 271 20.49 8.87 -0.23
N VAL A 272 20.40 9.64 -1.31
CA VAL A 272 20.29 9.08 -2.65
C VAL A 272 21.59 8.31 -2.86
N PRO A 273 21.58 7.00 -3.12
CA PRO A 273 22.80 6.31 -3.51
C PRO A 273 23.24 6.91 -4.85
N VAL A 274 24.14 7.89 -4.78
CA VAL A 274 24.86 8.42 -5.94
C VAL A 274 25.70 7.27 -6.44
N VAL A 275 25.17 6.53 -7.40
CA VAL A 275 26.00 5.68 -8.24
C VAL A 275 26.79 6.65 -9.11
N LYS A 276 27.99 7.05 -8.65
CA LYS A 276 28.91 7.82 -9.48
C LYS A 276 29.27 6.94 -10.68
N ALA A 277 28.67 7.24 -11.82
CA ALA A 277 29.29 7.03 -13.11
C ALA A 277 30.26 8.21 -13.29
N ASP A 278 31.55 7.94 -13.42
CA ASP A 278 32.27 8.22 -14.66
C ASP A 278 33.76 7.89 -14.57
N GLU A 279 34.26 7.66 -15.78
CA GLU A 279 35.55 7.17 -16.23
C GLU A 279 36.70 8.19 -16.07
N ALA A 280 37.92 7.67 -16.13
CA ALA A 280 39.08 8.18 -16.91
C ALA A 280 40.41 8.19 -16.14
N ALA A 281 41.45 7.92 -16.93
CA ALA A 281 42.81 7.54 -16.56
C ALA A 281 43.75 8.71 -16.17
N ALA A 282 44.98 8.31 -15.78
CA ALA A 282 46.17 9.10 -15.42
C ALA A 282 46.10 9.76 -14.02
N ASP A 283 47.10 9.71 -13.14
CA ASP A 283 48.55 9.59 -13.29
C ASP A 283 49.16 8.95 -12.00
N GLY A 284 50.39 8.47 -12.08
CA GLY A 284 51.03 7.62 -11.07
C GLY A 284 51.60 8.33 -9.83
N SER A 285 51.64 7.60 -8.71
CA SER A 285 52.75 7.61 -7.75
C SER A 285 52.55 6.49 -6.73
N ALA A 286 53.57 5.65 -6.58
CA ALA A 286 53.63 4.57 -5.62
C ALA A 286 53.69 5.08 -4.18
N GLU A 287 52.92 4.47 -3.27
CA GLU A 287 53.34 4.26 -1.88
C GLU A 287 52.56 3.07 -1.29
N GLY A 288 53.33 2.09 -0.80
CA GLY A 288 52.89 0.76 -0.45
C GLY A 288 52.15 0.69 0.88
N GLY A 289 51.03 -0.03 0.86
CA GLY A 289 50.33 -0.58 2.01
C GLY A 289 49.18 -1.43 1.51
N GLU A 290 49.33 -2.76 1.53
CA GLU A 290 48.28 -3.70 1.11
C GLU A 290 47.02 -3.52 1.96
N LYS A 291 46.08 -2.69 1.49
CA LYS A 291 44.73 -2.61 2.04
C LYS A 291 43.94 -3.80 1.52
N MET A 292 43.54 -4.69 2.43
CA MET A 292 42.64 -5.80 2.14
C MET A 292 41.41 -5.34 1.35
N THR A 293 41.08 -6.06 0.29
CA THR A 293 39.91 -5.78 -0.54
C THR A 293 38.61 -5.87 0.29
N LYS A 294 37.56 -5.15 -0.13
CA LYS A 294 36.24 -5.19 0.54
C LYS A 294 35.69 -6.61 0.72
N ASN A 295 36.05 -7.55 -0.15
CA ASN A 295 35.67 -8.95 -0.04
C ASN A 295 36.49 -9.72 1.02
N GLN A 296 37.78 -9.43 1.16
CA GLN A 296 38.63 -10.00 2.21
C GLN A 296 38.20 -9.49 3.60
N LEU A 297 37.90 -8.19 3.74
CA LEU A 297 37.35 -7.62 4.98
C LEU A 297 36.00 -8.25 5.37
N LYS A 298 35.09 -8.46 4.41
CA LYS A 298 33.82 -9.15 4.66
C LYS A 298 34.00 -10.60 5.08
N LYS A 299 34.97 -11.30 4.50
CA LYS A 299 35.29 -12.69 4.86
C LYS A 299 35.83 -12.77 6.29
N LEU A 300 36.74 -11.87 6.64
CA LEU A 300 37.38 -11.81 7.96
C LEU A 300 36.39 -11.43 9.07
N LEU A 301 35.49 -10.46 8.82
CA LEU A 301 34.38 -10.14 9.73
C LEU A 301 33.41 -11.31 9.93
N LYS A 302 33.12 -12.07 8.87
CA LYS A 302 32.25 -13.24 8.95
C LYS A 302 32.89 -14.37 9.77
N GLU A 303 34.19 -14.58 9.62
CA GLU A 303 34.95 -15.56 10.41
C GLU A 303 35.03 -15.17 11.89
N GLN A 304 35.24 -13.88 12.20
CA GLN A 304 35.20 -13.36 13.57
C GLN A 304 33.82 -13.52 14.23
N GLN A 305 32.74 -13.27 13.50
CA GLN A 305 31.37 -13.47 14.00
C GLN A 305 31.04 -14.94 14.27
N ILE A 306 31.58 -15.86 13.45
CA ILE A 306 31.42 -17.31 13.67
C ILE A 306 32.20 -17.76 14.90
N ALA A 307 33.43 -17.26 15.08
CA ALA A 307 34.25 -17.55 16.26
C ALA A 307 33.60 -17.03 17.55
N ALA A 308 33.07 -15.81 17.54
CA ALA A 308 32.35 -15.22 18.67
C ALA A 308 31.11 -16.06 19.05
N LYS A 309 30.28 -16.45 18.07
CA LYS A 309 29.10 -17.31 18.31
C LYS A 309 29.46 -18.71 18.82
N LYS A 310 30.61 -19.26 18.41
CA LYS A 310 31.10 -20.54 18.96
C LYS A 310 31.57 -20.39 20.40
N ALA A 311 32.29 -19.31 20.72
CA ALA A 311 32.74 -19.03 22.08
C ALA A 311 31.57 -18.78 23.04
N GLU A 312 30.54 -18.05 22.58
CA GLU A 312 29.33 -17.77 23.36
C GLU A 312 28.51 -19.05 23.62
N LYS A 313 28.39 -19.93 22.63
CA LYS A 313 27.76 -21.26 22.81
C LYS A 313 28.56 -22.21 23.70
N ALA A 314 29.89 -22.06 23.75
CA ALA A 314 30.73 -22.84 24.66
C ALA A 314 30.53 -22.38 26.11
N LYS A 315 30.53 -21.06 26.35
CA LYS A 315 30.23 -20.48 27.67
C LYS A 315 28.84 -20.86 28.20
N GLN A 316 27.81 -20.78 27.35
CA GLN A 316 26.46 -21.20 27.73
C GLN A 316 26.38 -22.69 28.10
N LYS A 317 27.19 -23.55 27.49
CA LYS A 317 27.24 -24.99 27.84
C LYS A 317 28.00 -25.27 29.14
N GLU A 318 28.94 -24.43 29.53
CA GLU A 318 29.63 -24.53 30.83
C GLU A 318 28.77 -24.00 31.99
N GLU A 319 27.90 -23.00 31.74
CA GLU A 319 26.97 -22.47 32.75
C GLU A 319 25.75 -23.36 33.01
N THR A 320 25.49 -24.36 32.16
CA THR A 320 24.35 -25.29 32.31
C THR A 320 24.76 -26.67 32.86
N LYS A 321 25.92 -26.78 33.49
CA LYS A 321 26.46 -28.02 34.05
C LYS A 321 26.90 -27.80 35.50
#